data_AF-A0A7C1AUQ4-F1
#
_entry.id   AF-A0A7C1AUQ4-F1
#
_cell.length_a   1.000
_cell.length_b   1.000
_cell.length_c   1.000
_cell.angle_alpha   90.00
_cell.angle_beta   90.00
_cell.angle_gamma   90.00
#
_symmetry.space_group_name_H-M   'P 1'
#
loop_
_entity.id
_entity.type
_entity.pdbx_description
1 polymer ?
#
loop_
_entity_poly.entity_id
_entity_poly.type
_entity_poly.pdbx_seq_one_letter_code
_entity_poly.pdbx_strand_id
1 'polypeptide(L)' 'PFVWYLIKVFVLIFVIIWLRATYPRLRYDQLMKFGWKFLIPVSFLNIFVTAIVILLVR' A
#
# COMPACT_ATOMS: atom_id res chain seq x y z
N PRO A 1 -21.42 -13.03 2.76
CA PRO A 1 -20.18 -13.03 1.95
C PRO A 1 -20.17 -12.01 0.81
N PHE A 2 -21.15 -12.05 -0.11
CA PHE A 2 -21.16 -11.22 -1.32
C PHE A 2 -21.37 -9.72 -1.05
N VAL A 3 -22.27 -9.37 -0.11
CA VAL A 3 -22.52 -7.98 0.30
C VAL A 3 -21.28 -7.32 0.92
N TRP A 4 -20.56 -8.06 1.78
CA TRP A 4 -19.33 -7.58 2.40
C TRP A 4 -18.20 -7.36 1.38
N TYR A 5 -18.11 -8.25 0.38
CA TYR A 5 -17.19 -8.08 -0.73
C TYR A 5 -17.53 -6.83 -1.56
N LEU A 6 -18.81 -6.61 -1.90
CA LEU A 6 -19.26 -5.44 -2.63
C LEU A 6 -18.91 -4.13 -1.91
N ILE A 7 -19.13 -4.07 -0.59
CA ILE A 7 -18.81 -2.88 0.21
C ILE A 7 -17.31 -2.55 0.12
N LYS A 8 -16.43 -3.53 0.28
CA LYS A 8 -14.98 -3.32 0.16
C LYS A 8 -14.60 -2.80 -1.22
N VAL A 9 -15.20 -3.35 -2.28
CA VAL A 9 -14.95 -2.92 -3.66
C VAL A 9 -15.42 -1.48 -3.89
N PHE A 10 -16.62 -1.11 -3.43
CA PHE A 10 -17.12 0.26 -3.53
C PHE A 10 -16.24 1.26 -2.78
N VAL A 11 -15.79 0.92 -1.57
CA VAL A 11 -14.87 1.75 -0.80
C VAL A 11 -13.55 1.94 -1.55
N LEU A 12 -13.00 0.88 -2.15
CA LEU A 12 -11.76 0.97 -2.92
C LEU A 12 -11.91 1.88 -4.15
N ILE A 13 -13.01 1.73 -4.91
CA ILE A 13 -13.31 2.56 -6.08
C ILE A 13 -13.48 4.02 -5.67
N PHE A 14 -14.19 4.29 -4.58
CA PHE A 14 -14.37 5.63 -4.04
C PHE A 14 -13.03 6.28 -3.70
N VAL A 15 -12.13 5.55 -3.02
CA VAL A 15 -10.80 6.04 -2.67
C VAL A 15 -9.95 6.34 -3.91
N ILE A 16 -9.99 5.49 -4.94
CA ILE A 16 -9.24 5.71 -6.19
C ILE A 16 -9.73 6.97 -6.91
N ILE A 17 -11.04 7.16 -7.01
CA ILE A 17 -11.64 8.34 -7.63
C ILE A 17 -11.29 9.60 -6.83
N TRP A 18 -11.37 9.52 -5.49
CA TRP A 18 -11.05 10.63 -4.61
C TRP A 18 -9.58 11.03 -4.69
N LEU A 19 -8.65 10.07 -4.66
CA LEU A 19 -7.21 10.32 -4.86
C LEU A 19 -6.93 10.98 -6.20
N ARG A 20 -7.62 10.57 -7.27
CA ARG A 20 -7.46 11.18 -8.60
C ARG A 20 -7.99 12.62 -8.64
N ALA A 21 -9.04 12.93 -7.88
CA ALA A 21 -9.59 14.28 -7.76
C ALA A 21 -8.71 15.21 -6.90
N THR A 22 -8.07 14.69 -5.84
CA THR A 22 -7.25 15.47 -4.91
C THR A 22 -5.82 15.69 -5.39
N TYR A 23 -5.23 14.77 -6.16
CA TYR A 23 -3.85 14.90 -6.67
C TYR A 23 -3.81 15.38 -8.12
N PRO A 24 -3.54 16.66 -8.39
CA PRO A 24 -3.36 17.17 -9.75
C PRO A 24 -2.02 16.70 -10.31
N ARG A 25 -2.06 15.77 -11.28
CA ARG A 25 -0.93 15.28 -12.13
C ARG A 25 0.43 15.22 -11.41
N LEU A 26 0.66 14.16 -10.65
CA LEU A 26 1.99 13.83 -10.12
C LEU A 26 2.90 13.31 -11.23
N ARG A 27 4.15 13.78 -11.26
CA ARG A 27 5.16 13.32 -12.23
C ARG A 27 5.54 11.87 -11.90
N TYR A 28 5.66 11.03 -12.92
CA TYR A 28 6.02 9.61 -12.76
C TYR A 28 7.30 9.42 -11.93
N ASP A 29 8.25 10.36 -12.06
CA ASP A 29 9.52 10.36 -11.33
C ASP A 29 9.35 10.53 -9.81
N GLN A 30 8.34 11.29 -9.36
CA GLN A 30 8.08 11.47 -7.93
C GLN A 30 7.45 10.22 -7.32
N LEU A 31 6.55 9.56 -8.08
CA LEU A 31 5.94 8.31 -7.67
C LEU A 31 7.00 7.20 -7.60
N MET A 32 7.89 7.14 -8.61
CA MET A 32 8.99 6.18 -8.67
C MET A 32 9.98 6.40 -7.52
N LYS A 33 10.31 7.66 -7.20
CA LYS A 33 11.17 7.99 -6.06
C LYS A 33 10.53 7.57 -4.73
N PHE A 34 9.23 7.75 -4.54
CA PHE A 34 8.53 7.29 -3.34
C PHE A 34 8.49 5.76 -3.24
N GLY A 35 8.17 5.08 -4.35
CA GLY A 35 8.19 3.62 -4.45
C GLY A 35 9.55 3.02 -4.14
N TRP A 36 10.56 3.42 -4.89
CA TRP A 36 11.89 2.83 -4.78
C TRP A 36 12.66 3.26 -3.54
N LYS A 37 12.52 4.52 -3.09
CA LYS A 37 13.32 5.02 -1.98
C LYS A 37 12.68 4.78 -0.62
N PHE A 38 11.37 4.59 -0.55
CA PHE A 38 10.65 4.44 0.72
C PHE A 38 9.90 3.12 0.82
N LEU A 39 9.09 2.74 -0.17
CA LEU A 39 8.29 1.51 -0.09
C LEU A 39 9.14 0.25 -0.14
N ILE A 40 10.19 0.20 -0.97
CA ILE A 40 11.07 -0.98 -1.05
C ILE A 40 11.82 -1.25 0.27
N PRO A 41 12.54 -0.28 0.87
CA PRO A 41 13.21 -0.50 2.14
C PRO A 41 12.25 -0.90 3.28
N VAL A 42 11.05 -0.31 3.33
CA VAL A 42 10.04 -0.61 4.35
C VAL A 42 9.49 -2.04 4.20
N SER A 43 9.30 -2.52 2.97
CA SER A 43 8.90 -3.91 2.72
C SER A 43 9.99 -4.89 3.17
N PHE A 44 11.26 -4.62 2.87
CA PHE A 44 12.37 -5.45 3.35
C PHE A 44 12.44 -5.46 4.89
N LEU A 45 12.27 -4.31 5.54
CA LEU A 45 12.24 -4.22 6.99
C LEU A 45 11.10 -5.05 7.60
N ASN A 46 9.90 -5.03 7.01
CA ASN A 46 8.78 -5.88 7.46
C ASN A 46 9.10 -7.38 7.35
N ILE A 47 9.77 -7.80 6.27
CA ILE A 47 10.19 -9.19 6.09
C ILE A 47 11.20 -9.59 7.17
N PHE A 48 12.22 -8.76 7.43
CA PHE A 48 13.20 -9.00 8.48
C PHE A 48 12.57 -9.05 9.87
N VAL A 49 11.68 -8.12 10.19
CA VAL A 49 10.97 -8.08 11.48
C VAL A 49 10.13 -9.34 11.65
N THR A 50 9.36 -9.73 10.63
CA THR A 50 8.53 -10.95 10.68
C THR A 50 9.39 -12.19 10.85
N ALA A 51 10.54 -12.28 10.16
CA ALA A 51 11.48 -13.38 10.31
C ALA A 51 12.06 -13.47 11.73
N ILE A 52 12.44 -12.34 12.33
CA ILE A 52 12.91 -12.28 13.72
C ILE A 52 11.81 -12.71 14.68
N VAL A 53 10.59 -12.21 14.52
CA VAL A 53 9.45 -12.55 15.40
C VAL A 53 9.17 -14.05 15.36
N ILE A 54 9.15 -14.66 14.17
CA ILE A 54 8.93 -16.11 14.03
C ILE A 54 10.06 -16.91 14.69
N LEU A 55 11.32 -16.47 14.55
CA LEU A 55 12.47 -17.12 15.20
C LEU A 55 12.43 -17.00 16.73
N LEU A 56 11.91 -15.91 17.27
CA LEU A 56 11.83 -15.65 18.71
C LEU A 56 10.63 -16.35 19.37
N VAL A 57 9.55 -16.55 18.61
CA VAL A 57 8.31 -17.22 19.06
C VAL A 57 8.41 -18.75 18.99
N ARG A 58 9.27 -19.29 18.11
CA ARG A 58 9.58 -20.72 18.02
C ARG A 58 10.73 -21.08 18.95
#